data_AF-A0A6H2DS28-F1
#
_entry.id   AF-A0A6H2DS28-F1
#
_cell.length_a   1.000
_cell.length_b   1.000
_cell.length_c   1.000
_cell.angle_alpha   90.00
_cell.angle_beta   90.00
_cell.angle_gamma   90.00
#
_symmetry.space_group_name_H-M   'P 1'
#
loop_
_entity.id
_entity.type
_entity.pdbx_description
1 polymer ?
#
loop_
_entity_poly.entity_id
_entity_poly.type
_entity_poly.pdbx_seq_one_letter_code
_entity_poly.pdbx_strand_id
1 'polypeptide(L)'
;MKNKFQSRAFNSIELVENNLIFKSSFQTDKLFSEWNWYKNLPSDLNKFGPEVFDFKFAQNKQEFSGYYMSFIDGYNLASLLVNKEYDESFWKSIVDKCLEILFNFTIIL
;
A
#
# COMPACT_ATOMS: atom_id res chain seq x y z
N MET A 1 -19.53 7.84 -7.10
CA MET A 1 -18.50 7.03 -6.40
C MET A 1 -17.19 7.82 -6.40
N LYS A 2 -16.70 8.25 -5.23
CA LYS A 2 -15.35 8.87 -5.13
C LYS A 2 -14.32 7.78 -5.45
N ASN A 3 -13.40 8.07 -6.36
CA ASN A 3 -12.39 7.12 -6.84
C ASN A 3 -11.50 6.66 -5.65
N LYS A 4 -11.67 5.40 -5.20
CA LYS A 4 -10.84 4.81 -4.13
C LYS A 4 -9.38 4.61 -4.60
N PHE A 5 -9.16 4.59 -5.91
CA PHE A 5 -7.84 4.45 -6.53
C PHE A 5 -7.26 5.82 -6.87
N GLN A 6 -6.97 6.63 -5.85
CA GLN A 6 -6.09 7.79 -6.05
C GLN A 6 -4.65 7.30 -6.13
N SER A 7 -4.15 7.20 -7.36
CA SER A 7 -2.75 6.89 -7.60
C SER A 7 -1.90 8.17 -7.49
N ARG A 8 -0.67 8.03 -7.00
CA ARG A 8 0.33 9.11 -7.09
C ARG A 8 0.71 9.29 -8.57
N ALA A 9 1.12 10.50 -8.95
CA ALA A 9 1.34 10.90 -10.36
C ALA A 9 2.20 9.95 -11.21
N PHE A 10 3.03 9.11 -10.61
CA PHE A 10 3.98 8.20 -11.29
C PHE A 10 3.58 6.72 -11.27
N ASN A 11 2.44 6.37 -10.67
CA ASN A 11 1.94 5.01 -10.59
C ASN A 11 0.59 4.91 -11.31
N SER A 12 0.30 3.74 -11.87
CA SER A 12 -1.06 3.34 -12.23
C SER A 12 -1.51 2.21 -11.30
N ILE A 13 -2.81 2.20 -10.99
CA ILE A 13 -3.44 1.19 -10.14
C ILE A 13 -4.68 0.71 -10.88
N GLU A 14 -4.73 -0.59 -11.14
CA GLU A 14 -5.84 -1.26 -11.81
C GLU A 14 -6.38 -2.37 -10.91
N LEU A 15 -7.71 -2.44 -10.76
CA LEU A 15 -8.37 -3.56 -10.10
C LEU A 15 -8.59 -4.65 -11.14
N VAL A 16 -7.84 -5.76 -11.04
CA VAL A 16 -7.91 -6.88 -11.99
C VAL A 16 -9.09 -7.79 -11.63
N GLU A 17 -9.25 -8.07 -10.33
CA GLU A 17 -10.36 -8.81 -9.73
C GLU A 17 -10.68 -8.22 -8.36
N ASN A 18 -11.80 -8.58 -7.75
CA ASN A 18 -12.29 -7.98 -6.49
C ASN A 18 -11.25 -7.90 -5.36
N ASN A 19 -10.25 -8.80 -5.35
CA ASN A 19 -9.22 -8.86 -4.33
C ASN A 19 -7.79 -8.65 -4.87
N LEU A 20 -7.62 -8.34 -6.15
CA LEU A 20 -6.31 -8.28 -6.81
C LEU A 20 -6.12 -6.95 -7.55
N ILE A 21 -5.05 -6.26 -7.19
CA ILE A 21 -4.61 -5.01 -7.81
C ILE A 21 -3.39 -5.28 -8.67
N PHE A 22 -3.34 -4.70 -9.86
CA PHE A 22 -2.11 -4.53 -10.63
C PHE A 22 -1.60 -3.09 -10.47
N LYS A 23 -0.37 -2.94 -10.00
CA LYS A 23 0.30 -1.64 -9.88
C LYS A 23 1.42 -1.56 -10.89
N SER A 24 1.49 -0.48 -11.65
CA SER A 24 2.50 -0.29 -12.70
C SER A 24 3.11 1.11 -12.70
N SER A 25 4.32 1.24 -13.23
CA SER A 25 5.07 2.50 -13.31
C SER A 25 6.17 2.45 -14.38
N PHE A 26 6.56 3.62 -14.90
CA PHE A 26 7.79 3.80 -15.67
C PHE A 26 9.05 3.84 -14.79
N GLN A 27 8.91 4.04 -13.48
CA GLN A 27 10.02 4.06 -12.53
C GLN A 27 10.34 2.65 -12.03
N THR A 28 10.87 1.80 -12.91
CA THR A 28 11.11 0.36 -12.65
C THR A 28 11.87 0.10 -11.36
N ASP A 29 12.99 0.77 -11.11
CA ASP A 29 13.84 0.49 -9.94
C ASP A 29 13.12 0.78 -8.62
N LYS A 30 12.35 1.86 -8.58
CA LYS A 30 11.54 2.24 -7.43
C LYS A 30 10.42 1.23 -7.19
N LEU A 31 9.73 0.83 -8.25
CA LEU A 31 8.64 -0.13 -8.17
C LEU A 31 9.16 -1.51 -7.74
N PHE A 32 10.31 -1.94 -8.26
CA PHE A 32 10.96 -3.19 -7.87
C PHE A 32 11.46 -3.17 -6.43
N SER A 33 12.01 -2.05 -5.96
CA SER A 33 12.41 -1.86 -4.57
C SER A 33 11.21 -1.96 -3.62
N GLU A 34 10.09 -1.35 -3.99
CA GLU A 34 8.84 -1.43 -3.23
C GLU A 34 8.28 -2.86 -3.17
N TRP A 35 8.21 -3.55 -4.31
CA TRP A 35 7.82 -4.96 -4.37
C TRP A 35 8.72 -5.85 -3.50
N ASN A 36 10.04 -5.68 -3.60
CA ASN A 36 11.00 -6.41 -2.77
C ASN A 36 10.82 -6.11 -1.28
N TRP A 37 10.52 -4.86 -0.92
CA TRP A 37 10.29 -4.50 0.47
C TRP A 37 9.10 -5.27 1.04
N TYR A 38 7.94 -5.24 0.37
CA TYR A 38 6.77 -6.01 0.81
C TYR A 38 7.02 -7.52 0.84
N LYS A 39 7.69 -8.06 -0.18
CA LYS A 39 8.00 -9.50 -0.27
C LYS A 39 8.88 -10.00 0.87
N ASN A 40 9.75 -9.16 1.41
CA ASN A 40 10.70 -9.52 2.47
C ASN A 40 10.32 -8.93 3.85
N LEU A 41 9.09 -8.45 4.02
CA LEU A 41 8.61 -8.03 5.34
C LEU A 41 8.63 -9.23 6.30
N PRO A 42 9.12 -9.05 7.54
CA PRO A 42 8.95 -10.04 8.60
C PRO A 42 7.49 -10.48 8.74
N SER A 43 7.24 -11.74 9.07
CA SER A 43 5.89 -12.33 9.18
C SER A 43 4.94 -11.49 10.04
N ASP A 44 5.47 -10.93 11.12
CA ASP A 44 4.72 -10.14 12.09
C ASP A 44 4.29 -8.77 11.53
N LEU A 45 5.04 -8.22 10.56
CA LEU A 45 4.73 -6.98 9.86
C LEU A 45 3.90 -7.21 8.60
N ASN A 46 4.08 -8.36 7.95
CA ASN A 46 3.41 -8.70 6.69
C ASN A 46 1.88 -8.58 6.81
N LYS A 47 1.31 -8.96 7.96
CA LYS A 47 -0.14 -8.86 8.24
C LYS A 47 -0.74 -7.44 8.17
N PHE A 48 0.09 -6.40 8.23
CA PHE A 48 -0.34 -5.00 8.14
C PHE A 48 -0.17 -4.40 6.75
N GLY A 49 0.50 -5.13 5.85
CA GLY A 49 0.72 -4.73 4.47
C GLY A 49 -0.10 -5.56 3.49
N PRO A 50 -0.10 -5.18 2.21
CA PRO A 50 -0.59 -6.02 1.15
C PRO A 50 0.37 -7.19 0.91
N GLU A 51 -0.20 -8.32 0.50
CA GLU A 51 0.58 -9.42 -0.06
C GLU A 51 0.92 -9.07 -1.51
N VAL A 52 2.16 -9.33 -1.94
CA VAL A 52 2.63 -8.99 -3.30
C VAL A 52 3.03 -10.24 -4.07
N PHE A 53 2.75 -10.24 -5.36
CA PHE A 53 2.95 -11.36 -6.28
C PHE A 53 3.55 -10.87 -7.59
N ASP A 54 4.27 -11.76 -8.27
CA ASP A 54 4.73 -11.65 -9.66
C ASP A 54 5.11 -10.25 -10.17
N PHE A 55 6.41 -9.97 -10.19
CA PHE A 55 6.93 -8.75 -10.81
C PHE A 55 7.17 -8.94 -12.31
N LYS A 56 6.64 -8.02 -13.11
CA LYS A 56 6.83 -7.91 -14.56
C LYS A 56 7.74 -6.73 -14.87
N PHE A 57 8.89 -7.02 -15.46
CA PHE A 57 9.78 -5.98 -16.00
C PHE A 57 9.31 -5.55 -17.39
N ALA A 58 9.36 -4.25 -17.64
CA ALA A 58 9.24 -3.70 -18.98
C ALA A 58 10.34 -4.27 -19.89
N GLN A 59 10.00 -4.66 -21.12
CA GLN A 59 11.00 -5.17 -22.07
C GLN A 59 11.81 -4.05 -22.71
N ASN A 60 11.29 -2.82 -22.68
CA ASN A 60 11.93 -1.62 -23.21
C ASN A 60 11.47 -0.38 -22.44
N LYS A 61 12.05 0.79 -22.75
CA LYS A 61 11.76 2.06 -22.06
C LYS A 61 10.37 2.66 -22.33
N GLN A 62 9.60 2.11 -23.27
CA GLN A 62 8.25 2.58 -23.62
C GLN A 62 7.16 1.79 -22.90
N GLU A 63 7.53 0.71 -22.21
CA GLU A 63 6.62 -0.15 -21.46
C GLU A 63 6.69 0.13 -19.96
N PHE A 64 5.63 -0.24 -19.24
CA PHE A 64 5.56 -0.14 -17.80
C PHE A 64 6.05 -1.45 -17.16
N SER A 65 6.81 -1.34 -16.07
CA SER A 65 6.96 -2.46 -15.14
C SER A 65 5.77 -2.50 -14.20
N GLY A 66 5.45 -3.66 -13.63
CA GLY A 66 4.33 -3.79 -12.72
C GLY A 66 4.38 -5.03 -11.85
N TYR A 67 3.58 -5.05 -10.78
CA TYR A 67 3.40 -6.21 -9.92
C TYR A 67 1.96 -6.31 -9.42
N TYR A 68 1.59 -7.50 -8.96
CA TYR A 68 0.27 -7.76 -8.40
C TYR A 68 0.28 -7.67 -6.88
N MET A 69 -0.82 -7.22 -6.29
CA MET A 69 -0.95 -7.17 -4.83
C MET A 69 -2.38 -7.36 -4.38
N SER A 70 -2.57 -7.80 -3.14
CA SER A 70 -3.89 -7.91 -2.54
C SER A 70 -4.56 -6.53 -2.40
N PHE A 71 -5.87 -6.49 -2.64
CA PHE A 71 -6.68 -5.31 -2.39
C PHE A 71 -6.92 -5.15 -0.88
N ILE A 72 -6.59 -3.96 -0.35
CA ILE A 72 -6.92 -3.58 1.02
C ILE A 72 -8.17 -2.71 0.98
N ASP A 73 -9.30 -3.26 1.42
CA ASP A 73 -10.53 -2.48 1.51
C ASP A 73 -10.47 -1.48 2.67
N GLY A 74 -10.94 -0.27 2.40
CA GLY A 74 -10.93 0.83 3.34
C GLY A 74 -10.78 2.17 2.64
N TYR A 75 -10.85 3.22 3.46
CA TYR A 75 -10.49 4.57 3.03
C TYR A 75 -9.12 4.91 3.59
N ASN A 76 -8.31 5.61 2.81
CA ASN A 76 -7.08 6.18 3.36
C ASN A 76 -7.41 7.22 4.45
N LEU A 77 -6.50 7.35 5.43
CA LEU A 77 -6.71 8.24 6.58
C LEU A 77 -6.93 9.70 6.18
N ALA A 78 -6.27 10.18 5.12
CA ALA A 78 -6.49 11.54 4.61
C ALA A 78 -7.94 11.75 4.14
N SER A 79 -8.54 10.74 3.49
CA SER A 79 -9.93 10.78 3.07
C SER A 79 -10.88 10.74 4.26
N LEU A 80 -10.55 9.97 5.30
CA LEU A 80 -11.33 9.98 6.54
C LEU A 80 -11.26 11.37 7.21
N LEU A 81 -10.07 11.96 7.32
CA LEU A 81 -9.85 13.27 7.93
C LEU A 81 -10.64 14.39 7.24
N VAL A 82 -10.70 14.37 5.90
CA VAL A 82 -11.37 15.42 5.13
C VAL A 82 -12.88 15.20 5.04
N ASN A 83 -13.35 13.95 4.97
CA ASN A 83 -14.73 13.65 4.58
C ASN A 83 -15.61 13.08 5.69
N LYS A 84 -15.08 12.93 6.91
CA LYS A 84 -15.80 12.35 8.03
C LYS A 84 -15.62 13.20 9.27
N GLU A 85 -16.73 13.44 9.96
CA GLU A 85 -16.73 14.07 11.27
C GLU A 85 -16.43 12.99 12.32
N TYR A 86 -15.14 12.67 12.45
CA TYR A 86 -14.66 11.89 13.59
C TYR A 86 -14.12 12.84 14.65
N ASP A 87 -14.41 12.53 15.91
CA ASP A 87 -13.96 13.31 17.05
C ASP A 87 -12.47 13.07 17.36
N GLU A 88 -11.94 13.85 18.29
CA GLU A 88 -10.55 13.71 18.73
C GLU A 88 -10.27 12.31 19.29
N SER A 89 -11.23 11.70 19.98
CA SER A 89 -11.07 10.38 20.59
C SER A 89 -10.82 9.29 19.55
N PHE A 90 -11.52 9.34 18.40
CA PHE A 90 -11.28 8.46 17.27
C PHE A 90 -9.85 8.60 16.72
N TRP A 91 -9.39 9.83 16.47
CA TRP A 91 -8.04 10.05 15.97
C TRP A 91 -6.95 9.62 16.95
N LYS A 92 -7.17 9.87 18.24
CA LYS A 92 -6.30 9.38 19.29
C LYS A 92 -6.18 7.86 19.23
N SER A 93 -7.30 7.15 19.06
CA SER A 93 -7.29 5.68 18.98
C SER A 93 -6.47 5.14 17.80
N ILE A 94 -6.49 5.83 16.64
CA ILE A 94 -5.67 5.47 15.48
C ILE A 94 -4.18 5.65 15.80
N VAL A 95 -3.81 6.79 16.38
CA VAL A 95 -2.41 7.08 16.74
C VAL A 95 -1.90 6.10 17.78
N ASP A 96 -2.70 5.83 18.83
CA ASP A 96 -2.36 4.86 19.86
C ASP A 96 -2.10 3.47 19.24
N LYS A 97 -2.91 3.05 18.26
CA LYS A 97 -2.71 1.76 17.58
C LYS A 97 -1.45 1.74 16.71
N CYS A 98 -1.14 2.83 16.01
CA CYS A 98 0.12 2.94 15.27
C CYS A 98 1.33 2.86 16.20
N LEU A 99 1.29 3.53 17.35
CA LEU A 99 2.35 3.47 18.35
C LEU A 99 2.50 2.08 18.96
N GLU A 100 1.39 1.40 19.28
CA GLU A 100 1.40 0.01 19.75
C GLU A 100 2.13 -0.91 18.76
N ILE A 101 1.81 -0.79 17.46
CA ILE A 101 2.49 -1.54 16.40
C ILE A 101 3.99 -1.20 16.40
N LEU A 102 4.34 0.09 16.34
CA LEU A 102 5.74 0.52 16.30
C LEU A 102 6.56 0.02 17.49
N PHE A 103 6.02 0.10 18.72
CA PHE A 103 6.72 -0.35 19.91
C PHE A 103 6.92 -1.86 19.96
N ASN A 104 5.95 -2.65 19.47
CA ASN A 104 6.11 -4.09 19.34
C ASN A 104 7.26 -4.48 18.40
N PHE A 105 7.63 -3.62 17.44
CA PHE A 105 8.73 -3.87 16.50
C PHE A 105 10.05 -3.19 16.87
N THR A 106 10.03 -2.16 17.71
CA THR A 106 11.25 -1.42 18.10
C THR A 106 12.06 -2.14 19.18
N ILE A 107 11.42 -3.02 19.96
CA ILE A 107 12.08 -3.77 21.05
C ILE A 107 12.96 -4.93 20.53
N ILE A 108 12.95 -5.24 19.22
CA ILE A 108 13.64 -6.40 18.63
C ILE A 108 14.86 -6.01 17.74
N LEU A 109 15.23 -4.73 17.66
CA LEU A 109 16.47 -4.27 16.99
C LEU A 109 17.52 -3.80 18.01
#